data_AF-V6M358-F1
#
_entry.id   AF-V6M358-F1
#
_cell.length_a   1.000
_cell.length_b   1.000
_cell.length_c   1.000
_cell.angle_alpha   90.00
_cell.angle_beta   90.00
_cell.angle_gamma   90.00
#
_symmetry.space_group_name_H-M   'P 1'
#
loop_
_entity.id
_entity.type
_entity.pdbx_description
1 polymer ?
#
loop_
_entity_poly.entity_id
_entity_poly.type
_entity_poly.pdbx_seq_one_letter_code
_entity_poly.pdbx_strand_id
1 'polypeptide(L)'
;MEILQMPPAQIWRLLIPSASWMFASEVPEDELIFHYRDHIYFVNHDGSVLAMPKPVCYDLLDLGTLLEYLATSDDTIDFDDEGAFDIGFVLKQMGYVVPTRKKRERATYQIEIVNTVLPKAHGHRYELKNVQFVFALYHALMRCHKLNEKTDWEHEHEVKRIVKVEPQSSDKLQANL
;
A
#
# COMPACT_ATOMS: atom_id res chain seq x y z
N MET A 1 10.45 -10.29 -0.69
CA MET A 1 10.75 -8.86 -0.59
C MET A 1 10.49 -8.44 0.84
N GLU A 2 11.49 -7.86 1.49
CA GLU A 2 11.35 -7.23 2.81
C GLU A 2 10.60 -5.90 2.61
N ILE A 3 9.58 -5.66 3.44
CA ILE A 3 8.69 -4.50 3.35
C ILE A 3 8.87 -3.58 4.58
N LEU A 4 9.14 -4.14 5.76
CA LEU A 4 9.18 -3.42 7.06
C LEU A 4 10.11 -2.20 7.10
N GLN A 5 11.15 -2.19 6.28
CA GLN A 5 12.19 -1.14 6.30
C GLN A 5 12.13 -0.28 5.02
N MET A 6 11.06 -0.45 4.22
CA MET A 6 10.86 0.37 3.04
C MET A 6 10.32 1.74 3.45
N PRO A 7 10.80 2.83 2.83
CA PRO A 7 10.17 4.13 2.99
C PRO A 7 8.68 4.07 2.60
N PRO A 8 7.79 4.82 3.27
CA PRO A 8 6.36 4.79 3.02
C PRO A 8 6.01 4.95 1.53
N ALA A 9 6.59 5.95 0.87
CA ALA A 9 6.33 6.21 -0.56
C ALA A 9 6.74 5.04 -1.47
N GLN A 10 7.72 4.22 -1.09
CA GLN A 10 8.08 3.02 -1.85
C GLN A 10 7.03 1.92 -1.73
N ILE A 11 6.39 1.77 -0.55
CA ILE A 11 5.25 0.87 -0.38
C ILE A 11 4.07 1.32 -1.25
N TRP A 12 3.79 2.63 -1.27
CA TRP A 12 2.77 3.21 -2.14
C TRP A 12 3.07 3.00 -3.62
N ARG A 13 4.32 3.17 -4.08
CA ARG A 13 4.71 2.92 -5.48
C ARG A 13 4.53 1.46 -5.92
N LEU A 14 4.59 0.50 -5.00
CA LEU A 14 4.29 -0.90 -5.30
C LEU A 14 2.78 -1.15 -5.53
N LEU A 15 1.92 -0.29 -4.98
CA LEU A 15 0.47 -0.37 -5.10
C LEU A 15 -0.05 0.47 -6.28
N ILE A 16 0.36 1.73 -6.34
CA ILE A 16 -0.19 2.71 -7.26
C ILE A 16 0.48 2.56 -8.63
N PRO A 17 -0.28 2.32 -9.72
CA PRO A 17 0.28 2.27 -11.06
C PRO A 17 1.01 3.57 -11.43
N SER A 18 2.15 3.47 -12.11
CA SER A 18 2.93 4.64 -12.52
C SER A 18 2.17 5.61 -13.43
N ALA A 19 1.16 5.13 -14.16
CA ALA A 19 0.27 5.96 -14.96
C ALA A 19 -0.61 6.92 -14.12
N SER A 20 -0.64 6.75 -12.80
CA SER A 20 -1.36 7.62 -11.86
C SER A 20 -0.42 8.55 -11.08
N TRP A 21 0.89 8.39 -11.22
CA TRP A 21 1.87 9.23 -10.52
C TRP A 21 1.92 10.62 -11.17
N MET A 22 2.04 11.65 -10.35
CA MET A 22 2.17 13.04 -10.78
C MET A 22 3.56 13.54 -10.43
N PHE A 23 4.15 14.36 -11.31
CA PHE A 23 5.43 15.05 -11.07
C PHE A 23 6.59 14.13 -10.65
N ALA A 24 6.65 12.90 -11.17
CA ALA A 24 7.58 11.86 -10.72
C ALA A 24 9.07 12.21 -10.90
N SER A 25 9.40 13.22 -11.70
CA SER A 25 10.76 13.74 -11.89
C SER A 25 11.10 14.93 -10.98
N GLU A 26 10.11 15.54 -10.34
CA GLU A 26 10.25 16.75 -9.51
C GLU A 26 10.09 16.43 -8.01
N VAL A 27 9.23 15.47 -7.68
CA VAL A 27 8.99 15.01 -6.30
C VAL A 27 10.14 14.11 -5.82
N PRO A 28 10.64 14.30 -4.58
CA PRO A 28 11.65 13.43 -3.97
C PRO A 28 11.29 11.93 -4.02
N GLU A 29 12.31 11.07 -4.00
CA GLU A 29 12.10 9.61 -4.07
C GLU A 29 11.38 9.03 -2.83
N ASP A 30 11.48 9.68 -1.70
CA ASP A 30 10.83 9.35 -0.43
C ASP A 30 9.42 9.93 -0.28
N GLU A 31 8.95 10.71 -1.26
CA GLU A 31 7.58 11.25 -1.34
C GLU A 31 6.86 10.70 -2.56
N LEU A 32 5.53 10.79 -2.61
CA LEU A 32 4.75 10.42 -3.80
C LEU A 32 3.49 11.26 -3.93
N ILE A 33 3.30 11.86 -5.10
CA ILE A 33 2.02 12.48 -5.49
C ILE A 33 1.37 11.60 -6.54
N PHE A 34 0.09 11.26 -6.35
CA PHE A 34 -0.66 10.50 -7.32
C PHE A 34 -2.14 10.85 -7.31
N HIS A 35 -2.81 10.68 -8.45
CA HIS A 35 -4.25 10.85 -8.53
C HIS A 35 -4.96 9.49 -8.50
N TYR A 36 -6.09 9.42 -7.78
CA TYR A 36 -6.95 8.24 -7.79
C TYR A 36 -8.40 8.65 -7.61
N ARG A 37 -9.27 8.19 -8.53
CA ARG A 37 -10.67 8.62 -8.62
C ARG A 37 -10.76 10.15 -8.59
N ASP A 38 -11.43 10.71 -7.59
CA ASP A 38 -11.78 12.12 -7.52
C ASP A 38 -10.82 12.93 -6.62
N HIS A 39 -9.69 12.34 -6.23
CA HIS A 39 -8.72 12.97 -5.34
C HIS A 39 -7.28 12.88 -5.88
N ILE A 40 -6.45 13.79 -5.40
CA ILE A 40 -4.99 13.75 -5.47
C ILE A 40 -4.48 13.46 -4.07
N TYR A 41 -3.54 12.53 -3.97
CA TYR A 41 -2.96 12.08 -2.72
C TYR A 41 -1.49 12.50 -2.66
N PHE A 42 -1.08 12.96 -1.49
CA PHE A 42 0.28 13.37 -1.18
C PHE A 42 0.78 12.47 -0.07
N VAL A 43 1.77 11.65 -0.37
CA VAL A 43 2.48 10.80 0.61
C VAL A 43 3.78 11.49 0.93
N ASN A 44 3.93 11.91 2.17
CA ASN A 44 5.12 12.63 2.63
C ASN A 44 6.19 11.63 3.11
N HIS A 45 7.41 12.14 3.30
CA HIS A 45 8.57 11.33 3.70
C HIS A 45 8.38 10.61 5.05
N ASP A 46 7.61 11.19 5.96
CA ASP A 46 7.30 10.64 7.28
C ASP A 46 6.17 9.60 7.25
N GLY A 47 5.53 9.40 6.11
CA GLY A 47 4.42 8.47 5.93
C GLY A 47 3.04 9.07 6.12
N SER A 48 2.94 10.35 6.52
CA SER A 48 1.68 11.07 6.54
C SER A 48 1.09 11.14 5.12
N VAL A 49 -0.23 11.11 5.05
CA VAL A 49 -0.96 11.16 3.78
C VAL A 49 -1.99 12.28 3.83
N LEU A 50 -2.00 13.09 2.79
CA LEU A 50 -3.06 14.08 2.54
C LEU A 50 -3.87 13.66 1.32
N ALA A 51 -5.17 13.95 1.33
CA ALA A 51 -6.03 13.84 0.16
C ALA A 51 -6.71 15.17 -0.12
N MET A 52 -6.58 15.65 -1.35
CA MET A 52 -7.22 16.86 -1.83
C MET A 52 -8.19 16.50 -2.97
N PRO A 53 -9.39 17.10 -3.03
CA PRO A 53 -10.27 16.94 -4.18
C PRO A 53 -9.55 17.32 -5.47
N LYS A 54 -9.71 16.49 -6.49
CA LYS A 54 -9.02 16.66 -7.76
C LYS A 54 -9.59 17.86 -8.53
N PRO A 55 -8.79 18.89 -8.85
CA PRO A 55 -9.26 20.03 -9.64
C PRO A 55 -9.66 19.62 -11.06
N VAL A 56 -10.59 20.35 -11.68
CA VAL A 56 -11.09 20.06 -13.05
C VAL A 56 -9.96 19.99 -14.08
N CYS A 57 -8.96 20.85 -13.95
CA CYS A 57 -7.82 20.94 -14.88
C CYS A 57 -6.54 20.31 -14.30
N TYR A 58 -6.65 19.31 -13.43
CA TYR A 58 -5.49 18.75 -12.71
C TYR A 58 -4.35 18.28 -13.63
N ASP A 59 -4.65 17.78 -14.83
CA ASP A 59 -3.66 17.34 -15.83
C ASP A 59 -2.82 18.49 -16.41
N LEU A 60 -3.24 19.75 -16.22
CA LEU A 60 -2.57 20.95 -16.74
C LEU A 60 -1.82 21.72 -15.65
N LEU A 61 -1.95 21.31 -14.39
CA LEU A 61 -1.28 21.98 -13.27
C LEU A 61 0.21 21.65 -13.28
N ASP A 62 1.04 22.65 -12.95
CA ASP A 62 2.40 22.40 -12.50
C ASP A 62 2.42 22.09 -11.00
N LEU A 63 3.57 21.61 -10.51
CA LEU A 63 3.73 21.22 -9.10
C LEU A 63 3.49 22.39 -8.15
N GLY A 64 4.00 23.58 -8.48
CA GLY A 64 3.85 24.78 -7.64
C GLY A 64 2.39 25.15 -7.44
N THR A 65 1.63 25.23 -8.54
CA THR A 65 0.19 25.50 -8.52
C THR A 65 -0.56 24.43 -7.73
N LEU A 66 -0.21 23.15 -7.89
CA LEU A 66 -0.84 22.07 -7.12
C LEU A 66 -0.62 22.23 -5.60
N LEU A 67 0.59 22.62 -5.19
CA LEU A 67 0.90 22.87 -3.78
C LEU A 67 0.17 24.10 -3.23
N GLU A 68 -0.04 25.13 -4.05
CA GLU A 68 -0.89 26.27 -3.69
C GLU A 68 -2.35 25.85 -3.46
N TYR A 69 -2.90 24.98 -4.31
CA TYR A 69 -4.23 24.40 -4.10
C TYR A 69 -4.28 23.60 -2.79
N LEU A 70 -3.27 22.76 -2.53
CA LEU A 70 -3.20 21.98 -1.30
C LEU A 70 -3.24 22.87 -0.06
N ALA A 71 -2.47 23.97 -0.07
CA ALA A 71 -2.37 24.90 1.04
C ALA A 71 -3.63 25.77 1.26
N THR A 72 -4.50 25.89 0.26
CA THR A 72 -5.68 26.78 0.28
C THR A 72 -7.02 26.04 0.24
N SER A 73 -7.00 24.72 0.03
CA SER A 73 -8.19 23.89 -0.03
C SER A 73 -8.73 23.58 1.37
N ASP A 74 -9.94 24.06 1.65
CA ASP A 74 -10.68 23.74 2.89
C ASP A 74 -11.16 22.28 2.94
N ASP A 75 -11.16 21.59 1.79
CA ASP A 75 -11.62 20.20 1.64
C ASP A 75 -10.46 19.19 1.69
N THR A 76 -9.26 19.61 2.08
CA THR A 76 -8.11 18.71 2.24
C THR A 76 -8.31 17.85 3.48
N ILE A 77 -8.17 16.54 3.31
CA ILE A 77 -8.18 15.55 4.38
C ILE A 77 -6.73 15.27 4.78
N ASP A 78 -6.40 15.53 6.04
CA ASP A 78 -5.20 15.01 6.69
C ASP A 78 -5.56 13.73 7.43
N PHE A 79 -4.99 12.60 7.01
CA PHE A 79 -5.30 11.31 7.64
C PHE A 79 -4.72 11.22 9.06
N ASP A 80 -3.67 11.96 9.41
CA ASP A 80 -3.13 11.94 10.77
C ASP A 80 -4.08 12.63 11.77
N ASP A 81 -4.77 13.69 11.33
CA ASP A 81 -5.81 14.37 12.12
C ASP A 81 -7.01 13.47 12.43
N GLU A 82 -7.27 12.47 11.56
CA GLU A 82 -8.31 11.45 11.78
C GLU A 82 -7.83 10.25 12.61
N GLY A 83 -6.56 10.26 13.07
CA GLY A 83 -5.95 9.15 13.79
C GLY A 83 -5.64 7.94 12.89
N ALA A 84 -5.49 8.17 11.58
CA ALA A 84 -5.33 7.13 10.58
C ALA A 84 -3.88 6.95 10.13
N PHE A 85 -3.09 6.29 10.98
CA PHE A 85 -1.65 6.12 10.77
C PHE A 85 -1.25 4.93 9.87
N ASP A 86 -2.17 4.00 9.59
CA ASP A 86 -1.86 2.80 8.81
C ASP A 86 -2.33 2.90 7.34
N ILE A 87 -1.46 2.49 6.42
CA ILE A 87 -1.74 2.50 4.96
C ILE A 87 -3.03 1.73 4.61
N GLY A 88 -3.35 0.67 5.35
CA GLY A 88 -4.56 -0.13 5.12
C GLY A 88 -5.85 0.67 5.36
N PHE A 89 -5.87 1.55 6.36
CA PHE A 89 -6.98 2.49 6.57
C PHE A 89 -7.11 3.44 5.38
N VAL A 90 -6.02 4.07 4.96
CA VAL A 90 -6.04 5.03 3.83
C VAL A 90 -6.55 4.32 2.57
N LEU A 91 -6.04 3.14 2.24
CA LEU A 91 -6.51 2.34 1.10
C LEU A 91 -8.01 1.99 1.17
N LYS A 92 -8.54 1.76 2.38
CA LYS A 92 -9.98 1.50 2.63
C LYS A 92 -10.81 2.75 2.35
N GLN A 93 -10.40 3.92 2.85
CA GLN A 93 -11.10 5.20 2.64
C GLN A 93 -11.07 5.63 1.17
N MET A 94 -9.92 5.50 0.52
CA MET A 94 -9.78 5.70 -0.93
C MET A 94 -10.71 4.80 -1.75
N GLY A 95 -11.16 3.68 -1.16
CA GLY A 95 -11.83 2.58 -1.82
C GLY A 95 -10.96 1.96 -2.92
N TYR A 96 -9.65 1.89 -2.70
CA TYR A 96 -8.67 1.44 -3.69
C TYR A 96 -8.96 0.02 -4.18
N VAL A 97 -8.91 -0.15 -5.50
CA VAL A 97 -9.12 -1.44 -6.18
C VAL A 97 -7.85 -1.85 -6.90
N VAL A 98 -7.34 -3.03 -6.55
CA VAL A 98 -6.12 -3.58 -7.14
C VAL A 98 -6.35 -3.93 -8.63
N PRO A 99 -5.54 -3.39 -9.57
CA PRO A 99 -5.64 -3.76 -10.97
C PRO A 99 -5.09 -5.17 -11.21
N THR A 100 -5.94 -6.10 -11.69
CA THR A 100 -5.58 -7.54 -11.84
C THR A 100 -5.32 -8.00 -13.30
N ARG A 101 -5.05 -7.06 -14.21
CA ARG A 101 -5.13 -7.28 -15.67
C ARG A 101 -4.15 -8.32 -16.23
N LYS A 102 -3.05 -8.66 -15.53
CA LYS A 102 -1.99 -9.53 -16.07
C LYS A 102 -2.03 -10.94 -15.49
N LYS A 103 -2.75 -11.86 -16.16
CA LYS A 103 -2.88 -13.28 -15.74
C LYS A 103 -1.54 -14.02 -15.62
N ARG A 104 -0.50 -13.63 -16.37
CA ARG A 104 0.80 -14.33 -16.42
C ARG A 104 1.73 -14.04 -15.23
N GLU A 105 1.40 -13.08 -14.37
CA GLU A 105 2.24 -12.67 -13.23
C GLU A 105 1.73 -13.23 -11.89
N ARG A 106 0.94 -14.32 -11.93
CA ARG A 106 0.34 -14.91 -10.73
C ARG A 106 1.26 -15.97 -10.12
N ALA A 107 1.35 -15.97 -8.79
CA ALA A 107 2.11 -16.95 -8.01
C ALA A 107 1.45 -17.19 -6.65
N THR A 108 2.01 -18.14 -5.90
CA THR A 108 1.72 -18.25 -4.46
C THR A 108 2.69 -17.36 -3.70
N TYR A 109 2.17 -16.53 -2.80
CA TYR A 109 2.96 -15.66 -1.94
C TYR A 109 2.75 -16.02 -0.48
N GLN A 110 3.86 -16.22 0.25
CA GLN A 110 3.87 -16.30 1.70
C GLN A 110 4.05 -14.89 2.27
N ILE A 111 3.17 -14.51 3.19
CA ILE A 111 3.14 -13.21 3.84
C ILE A 111 3.51 -13.42 5.31
N GLU A 112 4.39 -12.56 5.82
CA GLU A 112 4.73 -12.47 7.24
C GLU A 112 4.42 -11.06 7.72
N ILE A 113 3.56 -10.96 8.73
CA ILE A 113 3.22 -9.74 9.46
C ILE A 113 3.74 -9.89 10.88
N VAL A 114 4.31 -8.83 11.43
CA VAL A 114 4.83 -8.78 12.80
C VAL A 114 4.14 -7.69 13.61
N ASN A 115 4.02 -7.91 14.91
CA ASN A 115 3.74 -6.86 15.87
C ASN A 115 5.05 -6.12 16.18
N THR A 116 5.14 -4.82 15.92
CA THR A 116 6.37 -4.03 16.09
C THR A 116 6.73 -3.82 17.56
N VAL A 117 5.72 -3.79 18.44
CA VAL A 117 5.87 -3.64 19.90
C VAL A 117 6.35 -4.94 20.54
N LEU A 118 5.89 -6.11 20.07
CA LEU A 118 6.30 -7.44 20.55
C LEU A 118 6.68 -8.40 19.40
N PRO A 119 7.81 -8.17 18.70
CA PRO A 119 8.15 -8.88 17.45
C PRO A 119 8.35 -10.39 17.59
N LYS A 120 8.69 -10.86 18.80
CA LYS A 120 9.01 -12.26 19.08
C LYS A 120 7.81 -13.11 19.52
N ALA A 121 6.67 -12.49 19.82
CA ALA A 121 5.55 -13.19 20.46
C ALA A 121 4.33 -13.40 19.55
N HIS A 122 4.10 -12.56 18.53
CA HIS A 122 2.84 -12.54 17.78
C HIS A 122 3.01 -12.24 16.28
N GLY A 123 3.74 -13.09 15.57
CA GLY A 123 3.84 -13.00 14.11
C GLY A 123 2.68 -13.73 13.40
N HIS A 124 2.06 -13.10 12.41
CA HIS A 124 1.06 -13.74 11.55
C HIS A 124 1.70 -14.18 10.24
N ARG A 125 1.59 -15.47 9.91
CA ARG A 125 2.06 -16.03 8.64
C ARG A 125 0.94 -16.75 7.90
N TYR A 126 0.79 -16.47 6.61
CA TYR A 126 -0.20 -17.11 5.75
C TYR A 126 0.20 -17.07 4.28
N GLU A 127 -0.50 -17.84 3.45
CA GLU A 127 -0.27 -17.88 2.00
C GLU A 127 -1.48 -17.39 1.23
N LEU A 128 -1.22 -16.68 0.13
CA LEU A 128 -2.19 -16.37 -0.91
C LEU A 128 -1.79 -17.08 -2.20
N LYS A 129 -2.68 -17.95 -2.68
CA LYS A 129 -2.42 -18.82 -3.84
C LYS A 129 -2.89 -18.16 -5.13
N ASN A 130 -2.05 -18.24 -6.17
CA ASN A 130 -2.38 -17.80 -7.54
C ASN A 130 -2.86 -16.34 -7.63
N VAL A 131 -2.19 -15.43 -6.92
CA VAL A 131 -2.46 -13.98 -6.94
C VAL A 131 -1.28 -13.22 -7.55
N GLN A 132 -1.47 -11.95 -7.90
CA GLN A 132 -0.36 -11.06 -8.25
C GLN A 132 0.30 -10.48 -6.99
N PHE A 133 1.56 -10.07 -7.08
CA PHE A 133 2.27 -9.45 -5.97
C PHE A 133 1.51 -8.25 -5.38
N VAL A 134 1.04 -7.33 -6.24
CA VAL A 134 0.31 -6.12 -5.80
C VAL A 134 -0.94 -6.48 -4.99
N PHE A 135 -1.64 -7.55 -5.38
CA PHE A 135 -2.78 -8.05 -4.62
C PHE A 135 -2.36 -8.63 -3.27
N ALA A 136 -1.24 -9.36 -3.22
CA ALA A 136 -0.70 -9.88 -1.97
C ALA A 136 -0.28 -8.74 -1.01
N LEU A 137 0.34 -7.68 -1.53
CA LEU A 137 0.69 -6.50 -0.76
C LEU A 137 -0.53 -5.76 -0.23
N TYR A 138 -1.50 -5.45 -1.10
CA TYR A 138 -2.78 -4.86 -0.70
C TYR A 138 -3.45 -5.67 0.40
N HIS A 139 -3.57 -6.99 0.22
CA HIS A 139 -4.20 -7.86 1.21
C HIS A 139 -3.40 -7.88 2.53
N ALA A 140 -2.07 -7.85 2.48
CA ALA A 140 -1.22 -7.81 3.66
C ALA A 140 -1.45 -6.52 4.47
N LEU A 141 -1.49 -5.36 3.81
CA LEU A 141 -1.76 -4.07 4.45
C LEU A 141 -3.18 -4.01 5.04
N MET A 142 -4.18 -4.48 4.30
CA MET A 142 -5.54 -4.61 4.82
C MET A 142 -5.63 -5.58 6.01
N ARG A 143 -4.74 -6.58 6.08
CA ARG A 143 -4.67 -7.50 7.22
C ARG A 143 -4.00 -6.83 8.43
N CYS A 144 -2.97 -6.02 8.24
CA CYS A 144 -2.38 -5.19 9.29
C CYS A 144 -3.42 -4.29 9.94
N HIS A 145 -4.15 -3.52 9.14
CA HIS A 145 -5.27 -2.68 9.60
C HIS A 145 -6.26 -3.45 10.48
N LYS A 146 -6.74 -4.61 10.01
CA LYS A 146 -7.66 -5.48 10.77
C LYS A 146 -7.07 -6.07 12.04
N LEU A 147 -5.74 -6.20 12.13
CA LEU A 147 -5.08 -6.68 13.35
C LEU A 147 -4.95 -5.53 14.36
N ASN A 148 -4.61 -4.33 13.90
CA ASN A 148 -4.58 -3.12 14.73
C ASN A 148 -5.97 -2.81 15.31
N GLU A 149 -7.02 -2.86 14.48
CA GLU A 149 -8.43 -2.70 14.92
C GLU A 149 -8.81 -3.73 16.01
N LYS A 150 -8.28 -4.96 15.96
CA LYS A 150 -8.59 -6.02 16.94
C LYS A 150 -7.89 -5.84 18.28
N THR A 151 -6.82 -5.08 18.30
CA THR A 151 -6.05 -4.78 19.51
C THR A 151 -6.36 -3.40 20.04
N ASP A 152 -7.47 -2.79 19.60
CA ASP A 152 -7.82 -1.40 19.92
C ASP A 152 -6.65 -0.44 19.70
N TRP A 153 -5.89 -0.68 18.64
CA TRP A 153 -4.71 0.10 18.26
C TRP A 153 -3.56 0.11 19.27
N GLU A 154 -3.61 -0.71 20.33
CA GLU A 154 -2.50 -0.86 21.31
C GLU A 154 -1.26 -1.55 20.72
N HIS A 155 -1.42 -2.19 19.57
CA HIS A 155 -0.35 -2.89 18.87
C HIS A 155 -0.32 -2.47 17.42
N GLU A 156 0.88 -2.17 16.94
CA GLU A 156 1.13 -1.88 15.55
C GLU A 156 1.61 -3.13 14.82
N HIS A 157 0.85 -3.52 13.80
CA HIS A 157 1.16 -4.66 12.94
C HIS A 157 1.64 -4.18 11.59
N GLU A 158 2.82 -4.66 11.19
CA GLU A 158 3.43 -4.28 9.93
C GLU A 158 3.77 -5.49 9.06
N VAL A 159 3.71 -5.29 7.75
CA VAL A 159 4.13 -6.32 6.80
C VAL A 159 5.64 -6.43 6.88
N LYS A 160 6.14 -7.55 7.39
CA LYS A 160 7.57 -7.79 7.44
C LYS A 160 8.12 -8.08 6.06
N ARG A 161 7.55 -9.10 5.40
CA ARG A 161 7.98 -9.56 4.08
C ARG A 161 6.90 -10.32 3.34
N ILE A 162 7.03 -10.32 2.02
CA ILE A 162 6.20 -11.10 1.10
C ILE A 162 7.13 -11.87 0.16
N VAL A 163 7.08 -13.20 0.18
CA VAL A 163 7.99 -14.06 -0.56
C VAL A 163 7.21 -14.94 -1.53
N LYS A 164 7.65 -15.02 -2.79
CA LYS A 164 7.09 -15.96 -3.76
C LYS A 164 7.50 -17.38 -3.36
N VAL A 165 6.53 -18.28 -3.27
CA VAL A 165 6.75 -19.71 -3.00
C VAL A 165 6.72 -20.43 -4.34
N GLU A 166 7.80 -21.14 -4.66
CA GLU A 166 7.81 -22.03 -5.82
C GLU A 166 7.00 -23.29 -5.48
N PRO A 167 6.18 -23.82 -6.41
CA PRO A 167 5.45 -25.05 -6.17
C PRO A 167 6.45 -26.19 -5.91
N GLN A 168 6.33 -26.85 -4.75
CA GLN A 168 7.11 -28.05 -4.48
C GLN A 168 6.74 -29.10 -5.52
N SER A 169 7.74 -29.60 -6.25
CA SER A 169 7.62 -30.60 -7.30
C SER A 169 7.35 -32.02 -6.77
N SER A 170 6.67 -32.17 -5.62
CA SER A 170 6.46 -33.46 -4.95
C SER A 170 5.22 -34.24 -5.39
N ASP A 171 4.31 -33.67 -6.20
CA ASP A 171 3.10 -34.37 -6.66
C ASP A 171 3.27 -35.15 -7.99
N LYS A 172 4.49 -35.35 -8.48
CA LYS A 172 4.73 -36.08 -9.76
C LYS A 172 5.16 -37.55 -9.62
N LEU A 173 5.09 -38.16 -8.44
CA LEU A 173 5.63 -39.52 -8.22
C LEU A 173 4.64 -40.62 -7.81
N GLN A 174 3.33 -40.41 -7.88
CA GLN A 174 2.35 -41.49 -7.61
C GLN A 174 1.19 -41.57 -8.60
N ALA A 175 1.50 -41.48 -9.89
CA ALA A 175 0.57 -41.88 -10.95
C ALA A 175 1.30 -42.77 -11.95
N ASN A 176 1.84 -43.89 -11.46
CA ASN A 176 2.28 -45.06 -12.24
C ASN A 176 2.51 -46.22 -11.27
N LEU A 177 1.41 -46.73 -10.69
CA LEU A 177 1.30 -48.10 -10.18
C LEU A 177 -0.08 -48.61 -10.57
#